data_AF-A0A957FPB1-F1
#
_entry.id   AF-A0A957FPB1-F1
#
_cell.length_a   1.000
_cell.length_b   1.000
_cell.length_c   1.000
_cell.angle_alpha   90.00
_cell.angle_beta   90.00
_cell.angle_gamma   90.00
#
_symmetry.space_group_name_H-M   'P 1'
#
loop_
_entity.id
_entity.type
_entity.pdbx_description
1 polymer ?
#
loop_
_entity_poly.entity_id
_entity_poly.type
_entity_poly.pdbx_seq_one_letter_code
_entity_poly.pdbx_strand_id
1 'polypeptide(L)'
;MVNPMPVPSEEAERARNLRRLAEYLRLAGKTGHATILLVVYRSEFVRVEAERELVAALQTGDEQAHIVRVRVQAGEATADIPRFIRDHPEVSRAIFFVYNLSAGGIESLRLLNYRRELLVEAGARVVLWLTEGLF
;
A
#
# COMPACT_ATOMS: atom_id res chain seq x y z
N MET A 1 21.78 -36.89 2.60
CA MET A 1 22.23 -35.52 2.29
C MET A 1 21.07 -34.78 1.66
N VAL A 2 20.46 -33.84 2.37
CA VAL A 2 19.47 -32.92 1.78
C VAL A 2 20.27 -31.81 1.11
N ASN A 3 20.16 -31.70 -0.22
CA ASN A 3 20.79 -30.60 -0.94
C ASN A 3 20.11 -29.30 -0.48
N PRO A 4 20.82 -28.31 0.07
CA PRO A 4 20.17 -27.07 0.49
C PRO A 4 19.51 -26.42 -0.72
N MET A 5 18.22 -26.12 -0.59
CA MET A 5 17.48 -25.37 -1.61
C MET A 5 18.23 -24.04 -1.88
N PRO A 6 18.42 -23.65 -3.16
CA PRO A 6 19.05 -22.39 -3.47
C PRO A 6 18.23 -21.24 -2.87
N VAL A 7 18.89 -20.41 -2.07
CA VAL A 7 18.28 -19.17 -1.55
C VAL A 7 18.04 -18.26 -2.75
N PRO A 8 16.80 -17.80 -2.99
CA PRO A 8 16.52 -16.85 -4.06
C PRO A 8 17.37 -15.59 -3.89
N SER A 9 17.81 -14.98 -4.99
CA SER A 9 18.42 -13.64 -4.91
C SER A 9 17.42 -12.63 -4.35
N GLU A 10 17.91 -11.56 -3.71
CA GLU A 10 17.07 -10.46 -3.20
C GLU A 10 16.15 -9.90 -4.30
N GLU A 11 16.66 -9.83 -5.53
CA GLU A 11 15.89 -9.37 -6.69
C GLU A 11 14.73 -10.31 -7.04
N ALA A 12 14.97 -11.62 -7.04
CA ALA A 12 13.94 -12.62 -7.30
C ALA A 12 12.86 -12.63 -6.19
N GLU A 13 13.27 -12.40 -4.95
CA GLU A 13 12.36 -12.25 -3.81
C GLU A 13 11.52 -10.98 -3.92
N ARG A 14 12.14 -9.84 -4.19
CA ARG A 14 11.45 -8.57 -4.43
C ARG A 14 10.41 -8.71 -5.54
N ALA A 15 10.79 -9.26 -6.69
CA ALA A 15 9.89 -9.46 -7.83
C ALA A 15 8.72 -10.40 -7.50
N ARG A 16 8.93 -11.42 -6.67
CA ARG A 16 7.86 -12.32 -6.20
C ARG A 16 6.92 -11.60 -5.23
N ASN A 17 7.45 -10.79 -4.31
CA ASN A 17 6.65 -10.03 -3.34
C ASN A 17 5.78 -8.98 -4.04
N LEU A 18 6.32 -8.25 -5.02
CA LEU A 18 5.56 -7.29 -5.82
C LEU A 18 4.44 -7.95 -6.63
N ARG A 19 4.70 -9.13 -7.22
CA ARG A 19 3.67 -9.91 -7.92
C ARG A 19 2.54 -10.33 -6.99
N ARG A 20 2.86 -10.89 -5.83
CA ARG A 20 1.87 -11.25 -4.81
C ARG A 20 1.05 -10.04 -4.36
N LEU A 21 1.71 -8.91 -4.14
CA LEU A 21 1.04 -7.67 -3.73
C LEU A 21 0.05 -7.18 -4.81
N ALA A 22 0.44 -7.23 -6.08
CA ALA A 22 -0.45 -6.91 -7.19
C ALA A 22 -1.65 -7.88 -7.29
N GLU A 23 -1.42 -9.18 -7.09
CA GLU A 23 -2.48 -10.20 -7.09
C GLU A 23 -3.49 -9.97 -5.97
N TYR A 24 -3.02 -9.69 -4.74
CA TYR A 24 -3.91 -9.37 -3.62
C TYR A 24 -4.77 -8.14 -3.90
N LEU A 25 -4.17 -7.06 -4.41
CA LEU A 25 -4.90 -5.83 -4.74
C LEU A 25 -5.95 -6.04 -5.84
N ARG A 26 -5.65 -6.87 -6.86
CA ARG A 26 -6.61 -7.25 -7.90
C ARG A 26 -7.74 -8.10 -7.33
N LEU A 27 -7.41 -9.12 -6.54
CA LEU A 27 -8.41 -9.99 -5.94
C LEU A 27 -9.36 -9.20 -5.05
N ALA A 28 -8.81 -8.31 -4.20
CA ALA A 28 -9.57 -7.41 -3.35
C ALA A 28 -10.55 -6.54 -4.15
N GLY A 29 -10.11 -6.01 -5.31
CA GLY A 29 -10.98 -5.25 -6.21
C GLY A 29 -12.12 -6.10 -6.78
N LYS A 30 -11.80 -7.33 -7.22
CA LYS A 30 -12.79 -8.27 -7.79
C LYS A 30 -13.81 -8.76 -6.77
N THR A 31 -13.40 -8.99 -5.53
CA THR A 31 -14.28 -9.49 -4.47
C THR A 31 -14.98 -8.37 -3.69
N GLY A 32 -14.54 -7.12 -3.84
CA GLY A 32 -15.05 -5.98 -3.07
C GLY A 32 -14.59 -5.99 -1.61
N HIS A 33 -13.47 -6.65 -1.30
CA HIS A 33 -12.93 -6.73 0.05
C HIS A 33 -11.94 -5.59 0.29
N ALA A 34 -11.97 -5.02 1.50
CA ALA A 34 -10.92 -4.12 1.93
C ALA A 34 -9.56 -4.85 2.03
N THR A 35 -8.48 -4.14 1.79
CA THR A 35 -7.13 -4.67 1.86
C THR A 35 -6.17 -3.56 2.27
N ILE A 36 -5.46 -3.78 3.38
CA ILE A 36 -4.49 -2.83 3.92
C ILE A 36 -3.13 -3.55 3.91
N LEU A 37 -2.22 -3.10 3.05
CA LEU A 37 -0.92 -3.71 2.86
C LEU A 37 0.18 -2.76 3.34
N LEU A 38 1.17 -3.33 4.01
CA LEU A 38 2.36 -2.62 4.46
C LEU A 38 3.52 -2.94 3.54
N VAL A 39 4.22 -1.92 3.04
CA VAL A 39 5.45 -2.08 2.28
C VAL A 39 6.54 -1.28 2.96
N VAL A 40 7.51 -2.00 3.55
CA VAL A 40 8.66 -1.41 4.19
C VAL A 40 9.83 -1.37 3.21
N TYR A 41 10.52 -0.23 3.10
CA TYR A 41 11.63 -0.03 2.18
C TYR A 41 12.80 0.69 2.83
N ARG A 42 14.02 0.34 2.41
CA ARG A 42 15.26 0.92 2.96
C ARG A 42 15.65 2.28 2.39
N SER A 43 15.19 2.62 1.19
CA SER A 43 15.50 3.89 0.54
C SER A 43 14.41 4.33 -0.45
N GLU A 44 14.26 5.64 -0.64
CA GLU A 44 13.32 6.20 -1.60
C GLU A 44 13.58 5.72 -3.03
N PHE A 45 14.84 5.46 -3.39
CA PHE A 45 15.18 4.90 -4.70
C PHE A 45 14.53 3.52 -4.90
N VAL A 46 14.70 2.61 -3.94
CA VAL A 46 14.08 1.27 -3.98
C VAL A 46 12.56 1.37 -3.97
N ARG A 47 12.00 2.30 -3.19
CA ARG A 47 10.55 2.55 -3.16
C ARG A 47 10.01 2.99 -4.51
N VAL A 48 10.67 3.93 -5.18
CA VAL A 48 10.27 4.42 -6.51
C VAL A 48 10.29 3.28 -7.53
N GLU A 49 11.36 2.47 -7.54
CA GLU A 49 11.46 1.32 -8.46
C GLU A 49 10.39 0.27 -8.19
N ALA A 50 10.19 -0.09 -6.91
CA ALA A 50 9.17 -1.03 -6.49
C ALA A 50 7.75 -0.53 -6.81
N GLU A 51 7.46 0.75 -6.58
CA GLU A 51 6.18 1.35 -6.96
C GLU A 51 5.99 1.29 -8.48
N ARG A 52 7.00 1.66 -9.27
CA ARG A 52 6.90 1.64 -10.73
C ARG A 52 6.57 0.23 -11.25
N GLU A 53 7.26 -0.78 -10.73
CA GLU A 53 7.00 -2.18 -11.08
C GLU A 53 5.62 -2.64 -10.62
N LEU A 54 5.19 -2.26 -9.41
CA LEU A 54 3.86 -2.56 -8.91
C LEU A 54 2.77 -1.91 -9.76
N VAL A 55 2.95 -0.63 -10.11
CA VAL A 55 2.03 0.11 -11.00
C VAL A 55 1.97 -0.59 -12.34
N ALA A 56 3.12 -0.89 -12.97
CA ALA A 56 3.15 -1.60 -14.24
C ALA A 56 2.42 -2.96 -14.15
N ALA A 57 2.64 -3.71 -13.08
CA ALA A 57 1.90 -4.93 -12.82
C ALA A 57 0.39 -4.64 -12.74
N LEU A 58 -0.06 -3.67 -11.95
CA LEU A 58 -1.47 -3.31 -11.78
C LEU A 58 -2.15 -2.73 -13.04
N GLN A 59 -1.38 -2.22 -14.00
CA GLN A 59 -1.88 -1.73 -15.29
C GLN A 59 -1.99 -2.82 -16.36
N THR A 60 -1.57 -4.06 -16.06
CA THR A 60 -1.71 -5.20 -16.99
C THR A 60 -2.98 -6.00 -16.68
N GLY A 61 -3.70 -6.39 -17.74
CA GLY A 61 -4.94 -7.17 -17.69
C GLY A 61 -6.16 -6.41 -18.21
N ASP A 62 -7.35 -6.97 -17.98
CA ASP A 62 -8.62 -6.44 -18.50
C ASP A 62 -9.13 -5.20 -17.75
N GLU A 63 -8.66 -4.97 -16.53
CA GLU A 63 -9.03 -3.83 -15.69
C GLU A 63 -7.78 -3.09 -15.23
N GLN A 64 -7.63 -1.85 -15.71
CA GLN A 64 -6.56 -0.95 -15.30
C GLN A 64 -6.85 -0.37 -13.92
N ALA A 65 -5.94 -0.57 -12.97
CA ALA A 65 -6.14 -0.05 -11.63
C ALA A 65 -6.08 1.49 -11.59
N HIS A 66 -7.07 2.12 -10.95
CA HIS A 66 -7.00 3.54 -10.62
C HIS A 66 -6.16 3.75 -9.36
N ILE A 67 -5.07 4.50 -9.45
CA ILE A 67 -4.12 4.68 -8.34
C ILE A 67 -4.17 6.12 -7.82
N VAL A 68 -4.52 6.29 -6.55
CA VAL A 68 -4.53 7.58 -5.85
C VAL A 68 -3.32 7.65 -4.93
N ARG A 69 -2.50 8.69 -5.10
CA ARG A 69 -1.30 8.92 -4.28
C ARG A 69 -1.60 9.93 -3.18
N VAL A 70 -1.43 9.51 -1.93
CA VAL A 70 -1.74 10.29 -0.73
C VAL A 70 -0.46 10.53 0.05
N ARG A 71 -0.05 11.80 0.19
CA ARG A 71 1.03 12.18 1.09
C ARG A 71 0.43 12.67 2.40
N VAL A 72 0.83 12.04 3.50
CA VAL A 72 0.40 12.44 4.83
C VAL A 72 1.12 13.74 5.23
N GLN A 73 0.36 14.70 5.73
CA GLN A 73 0.87 15.97 6.21
C GLN A 73 0.16 16.39 7.49
N ALA A 74 0.92 16.75 8.52
CA ALA A 74 0.37 17.22 9.78
C ALA A 74 -0.48 18.50 9.58
N GLY A 75 -1.61 18.56 10.29
CA GLY A 75 -2.55 19.68 10.19
C GLY A 75 -3.46 19.66 8.96
N GLU A 76 -3.27 18.71 8.04
CA GLU A 76 -4.14 18.53 6.88
C GLU A 76 -5.10 17.35 7.06
N ALA A 77 -6.10 17.26 6.18
CA ALA A 77 -7.05 16.13 6.19
C ALA A 77 -6.36 14.77 6.03
N THR A 78 -5.21 14.72 5.34
CA THR A 78 -4.42 13.50 5.12
C THR A 78 -3.76 12.96 6.39
N ALA A 79 -3.75 13.73 7.49
CA ALA A 79 -3.33 13.22 8.81
C ALA A 79 -4.31 12.17 9.37
N ASP A 80 -5.62 12.29 9.07
CA ASP A 80 -6.63 11.29 9.41
C ASP A 80 -6.88 10.35 8.23
N ILE A 81 -5.89 9.51 7.91
CA ILE A 81 -5.89 8.65 6.72
C ILE A 81 -7.16 7.82 6.58
N PRO A 82 -7.68 7.13 7.63
CA PRO A 82 -8.89 6.33 7.48
C PRO A 82 -10.09 7.16 7.03
N ARG A 83 -10.24 8.36 7.61
CA ARG A 83 -11.33 9.27 7.25
C ARG A 83 -11.14 9.85 5.85
N PHE A 84 -9.93 10.31 5.54
CA PHE A 84 -9.59 10.85 4.22
C PHE A 84 -9.90 9.85 3.10
N ILE A 85 -9.49 8.58 3.29
CA ILE A 85 -9.72 7.53 2.29
C ILE A 85 -11.21 7.17 2.20
N ARG A 86 -11.90 6.99 3.33
CA ARG A 86 -13.35 6.70 3.35
C ARG A 86 -14.15 7.77 2.63
N ASP A 87 -13.82 9.04 2.85
CA ASP A 87 -14.53 10.19 2.28
C ASP A 87 -14.14 10.44 0.81
N HIS A 88 -13.19 9.68 0.25
CA HIS A 88 -12.76 9.82 -1.14
C HIS A 88 -13.86 9.30 -2.11
N PRO A 89 -14.24 10.06 -3.15
CA PRO A 89 -15.35 9.70 -4.04
C PRO A 89 -15.19 8.34 -4.74
N GLU A 90 -13.94 7.94 -4.96
CA GLU A 90 -13.58 6.73 -5.70
C GLU A 90 -13.08 5.59 -4.79
N VAL A 91 -13.37 5.62 -3.48
CA VAL A 91 -12.80 4.68 -2.49
C VAL A 91 -12.92 3.21 -2.88
N SER A 92 -14.04 2.80 -3.48
CA SER A 92 -14.28 1.42 -3.92
C SER A 92 -13.51 1.03 -5.19
N ARG A 93 -13.13 2.01 -6.03
CA ARG A 93 -12.46 1.79 -7.33
C ARG A 93 -10.96 2.03 -7.29
N ALA A 94 -10.51 2.88 -6.38
CA ALA A 94 -9.13 3.29 -6.23
C ALA A 94 -8.28 2.28 -5.43
N ILE A 95 -6.98 2.31 -5.69
CA ILE A 95 -5.94 1.81 -4.80
C ILE A 95 -5.17 3.02 -4.28
N PHE A 96 -5.16 3.19 -2.96
CA PHE A 96 -4.50 4.31 -2.30
C PHE A 96 -3.07 3.96 -1.94
N PHE A 97 -2.11 4.65 -2.54
CA PHE A 97 -0.71 4.59 -2.12
C PHE A 97 -0.46 5.73 -1.15
N VAL A 98 -0.21 5.39 0.11
CA VAL A 98 -0.02 6.34 1.20
C VAL A 98 1.46 6.44 1.55
N TYR A 99 1.98 7.66 1.62
CA TYR A 99 3.39 7.96 1.88
C TYR A 99 3.56 8.91 3.06
N ASN A 100 4.78 8.99 3.57
CA ASN A 100 5.20 9.95 4.60
C ASN A 100 4.37 9.86 5.88
N LEU A 101 3.98 8.65 6.30
CA LEU A 101 3.14 8.45 7.49
C LEU A 101 3.69 9.14 8.75
N SER A 102 5.02 9.18 8.90
CA SER A 102 5.72 9.86 9.99
C SER A 102 5.55 11.39 9.98
N ALA A 103 5.33 12.02 8.83
CA ALA A 103 5.12 13.48 8.72
C ALA A 103 3.78 13.93 9.33
N GLY A 104 2.83 13.00 9.50
CA GLY A 104 1.60 13.22 10.24
C GLY A 104 1.74 13.11 11.76
N GLY A 105 2.94 12.77 12.25
CA GLY A 105 3.23 12.59 13.67
C GLY A 105 2.49 11.42 14.32
N ILE A 106 2.61 11.34 15.66
CA ILE A 106 2.00 10.26 16.45
C ILE A 106 0.48 10.23 16.34
N GLU A 107 -0.16 11.39 16.13
CA GLU A 107 -1.60 11.48 15.99
C GLU A 107 -2.10 10.77 14.73
N SER A 108 -1.39 10.86 13.61
CA SER A 108 -1.78 10.13 12.39
C SER A 108 -1.68 8.62 12.57
N LEU A 109 -0.67 8.14 13.31
CA LEU A 109 -0.53 6.72 13.68
C LEU A 109 -1.66 6.26 14.61
N ARG A 110 -2.00 7.09 15.62
CA ARG A 110 -3.11 6.82 16.53
C ARG A 110 -4.42 6.74 15.77
N LEU A 111 -4.72 7.72 14.92
CA LEU A 111 -5.93 7.75 14.11
C LEU A 111 -6.01 6.56 13.18
N LEU A 112 -4.91 6.20 12.51
CA LEU A 112 -4.84 4.99 11.69
C LEU A 112 -5.18 3.73 12.51
N ASN A 113 -4.65 3.59 13.72
CA ASN A 113 -4.94 2.45 14.58
C ASN A 113 -6.40 2.45 15.08
N TYR A 114 -6.90 3.59 15.59
CA TYR A 114 -8.24 3.69 16.18
C TYR A 114 -9.37 3.63 15.15
N ARG A 115 -9.13 4.12 13.93
CA ARG A 115 -10.16 4.28 12.90
C ARG A 115 -9.97 3.36 11.69
N ARG A 116 -9.10 2.34 11.77
CA ARG A 116 -8.89 1.40 10.66
C ARG A 116 -10.17 0.73 10.15
N GLU A 117 -11.17 0.55 11.01
CA GLU A 117 -12.48 0.00 10.61
C GLU A 117 -13.13 0.83 9.49
N LEU A 118 -12.91 2.16 9.44
CA LEU A 118 -13.41 2.99 8.35
C LEU A 118 -12.87 2.57 6.98
N LEU A 119 -11.64 2.04 6.93
CA LEU A 119 -11.05 1.51 5.70
C LEU A 119 -11.69 0.17 5.33
N VAL A 120 -11.99 -0.66 6.33
CA VAL A 120 -12.61 -1.97 6.15
C VAL A 120 -14.04 -1.82 5.63
N GLU A 121 -14.84 -1.00 6.31
CA GLU A 121 -16.23 -0.69 5.96
C GLU A 121 -16.34 -0.08 4.55
N ALA A 122 -15.37 0.76 4.15
CA ALA A 122 -15.35 1.38 2.83
C ALA A 122 -14.87 0.43 1.71
N GLY A 123 -14.46 -0.80 2.02
CA GLY A 123 -13.85 -1.70 1.03
C GLY A 123 -12.53 -1.16 0.48
N ALA A 124 -11.82 -0.33 1.24
CA ALA A 124 -10.67 0.41 0.74
C ALA A 124 -9.48 -0.52 0.46
N ARG A 125 -8.77 -0.23 -0.64
CA ARG A 125 -7.51 -0.91 -1.00
C ARG A 125 -6.37 0.07 -0.78
N VAL A 126 -5.54 -0.20 0.22
CA VAL A 126 -4.52 0.73 0.72
C VAL A 126 -3.15 0.05 0.76
N VAL A 127 -2.14 0.74 0.23
CA VAL A 127 -0.72 0.38 0.36
C VAL A 127 -0.03 1.48 1.15
N LEU A 128 0.41 1.14 2.36
CA LEU A 128 1.17 2.02 3.24
C LEU A 128 2.66 1.83 2.95
N TRP A 129 3.30 2.84 2.35
CA TRP A 129 4.73 2.85 2.06
C TRP A 129 5.49 3.43 3.26
N LEU A 130 6.29 2.59 3.91
CA LEU A 130 7.04 2.92 5.12
C LEU A 130 8.55 2.81 4.91
N THR A 131 9.30 3.85 5.28
CA THR A 131 10.75 3.75 5.33
C THR A 131 11.20 2.96 6.56
N GLU A 132 12.13 2.04 6.37
CA GLU A 132 12.80 1.33 7.46
C GLU A 132 13.49 2.33 8.41
N GLY A 133 13.37 2.10 9.72
CA GLY A 133 14.00 2.94 10.75
C GLY A 133 13.23 4.20 11.14
N LEU A 134 12.03 4.44 10.58
CA LEU A 134 11.13 5.53 10.99
C LEU A 134 9.93 5.07 11.86
N PHE A 135 9.96 3.80 12.31
CA PHE A 135 8.94 3.17 13.17
C PHE A 135 9.60 2.30 14.24
#